data_AF-A0AAI9L2X9-F1
#
_entry.id   AF-A0AAI9L2X9-F1
#
_cell.length_a   1.000
_cell.length_b   1.000
_cell.length_c   1.000
_cell.angle_alpha   90.00
_cell.angle_beta   90.00
_cell.angle_gamma   90.00
#
_symmetry.space_group_name_H-M   'P 1'
#
loop_
_entity.id
_entity.type
_entity.pdbx_description
1 polymer ?
#
loop_
_entity_poly.entity_id
_entity_poly.type
_entity_poly.pdbx_seq_one_letter_code
_entity_poly.pdbx_strand_id
1 'polypeptide(L)' 'MTVEELAERAGVSRGLVYRAEEGDMGCSIGAVFELATLVGVPLFTADQSAMPLHIASAEKTLSLLPRAVHHSRKVVNDDF' A
#
# COMPACT_ATOMS: atom_id res chain seq x y z
N MET A 1 17.54 1.69 -18.19
CA MET A 1 16.92 0.35 -18.11
C MET A 1 15.65 0.39 -18.94
N THR A 2 15.50 -0.52 -19.89
CA THR A 2 14.28 -0.67 -20.70
C THR A 2 13.23 -1.51 -19.96
N VAL A 3 11.97 -1.52 -20.44
CA VAL A 3 10.91 -2.36 -19.88
C VAL A 3 11.25 -3.84 -20.05
N GLU A 4 11.81 -4.23 -21.20
CA GLU A 4 12.36 -5.57 -21.46
C GLU A 4 13.39 -5.97 -20.42
N GLU A 5 14.42 -5.14 -20.19
CA GLU A 5 15.48 -5.42 -19.23
C GLU A 5 14.96 -5.51 -17.79
N LEU A 6 14.01 -4.65 -17.42
CA LEU A 6 13.38 -4.67 -16.10
C LEU A 6 12.55 -5.95 -15.92
N ALA A 7 11.74 -6.31 -16.91
CA ALA A 7 10.91 -7.51 -16.88
C ALA A 7 11.76 -8.78 -16.76
N GLU A 8 12.87 -8.85 -17.51
CA GLU A 8 13.83 -9.95 -17.44
C GLU A 8 14.49 -10.04 -16.04
N ARG A 9 14.96 -8.92 -15.50
CA ARG A 9 15.59 -8.88 -14.17
C ARG A 9 14.62 -9.21 -13.04
N ALA A 10 13.35 -8.83 -13.17
CA ALA A 10 12.29 -9.13 -12.20
C ALA A 10 11.68 -10.53 -12.38
N GLY A 11 12.00 -11.26 -13.45
CA GLY A 11 11.41 -12.56 -13.75
C GLY A 11 9.91 -12.50 -14.09
N VAL A 12 9.45 -11.40 -14.70
CA VAL A 12 8.04 -11.15 -15.02
C VAL A 12 7.85 -10.87 -16.52
N SER A 13 6.59 -10.82 -16.97
CA SER A 13 6.29 -10.39 -18.34
C SER A 13 6.30 -8.86 -18.46
N ARG A 14 6.62 -8.35 -19.65
CA ARG A 14 6.49 -6.91 -19.98
C ARG A 14 5.10 -6.36 -19.67
N GLY A 15 4.07 -7.14 -19.95
CA GLY A 15 2.69 -6.76 -19.65
C GLY A 15 2.42 -6.59 -18.15
N LEU A 16 3.13 -7.32 -17.28
CA LEU A 16 3.01 -7.11 -15.84
C LEU A 16 3.69 -5.82 -15.39
N VAL A 17 4.80 -5.41 -16.02
CA VAL A 17 5.44 -4.12 -15.76
C VAL A 17 4.48 -2.97 -16.09
N TYR A 18 3.87 -2.98 -17.29
CA TYR A 18 2.91 -1.94 -17.68
C TYR A 18 1.69 -1.86 -16.76
N ARG A 19 1.10 -3.00 -16.38
CA ARG A 19 -0.04 -3.01 -15.46
C ARG A 19 0.34 -2.52 -14.06
N ALA A 20 1.54 -2.81 -13.58
CA ALA A 20 2.05 -2.28 -12.33
C ALA A 20 2.21 -0.74 -12.41
N GLU A 21 2.69 -0.20 -13.53
CA GLU A 21 2.77 1.25 -13.77
C GLU A 21 1.39 1.93 -13.81
N GLU A 22 0.39 1.26 -14.37
CA GLU A 22 -1.01 1.71 -14.42
C GLU A 22 -1.73 1.59 -13.06
N GLY A 23 -1.12 0.95 -12.06
CA GLY A 23 -1.74 0.74 -10.76
C GLY A 23 -2.83 -0.33 -10.75
N ASP A 24 -2.72 -1.34 -11.63
CA ASP A 24 -3.63 -2.48 -11.67
C ASP A 24 -3.63 -3.25 -10.34
N MET A 25 -4.78 -3.29 -9.68
CA MET A 25 -5.00 -3.98 -8.41
C MET A 25 -4.86 -5.52 -8.51
N GLY A 26 -4.87 -6.08 -9.73
CA GLY A 26 -4.61 -7.49 -10.00
C GLY A 26 -3.12 -7.88 -9.97
N CYS A 27 -2.21 -6.90 -9.95
CA CYS A 27 -0.78 -7.17 -9.82
C CYS A 27 -0.44 -7.59 -8.38
N SER A 28 0.42 -8.61 -8.23
CA SER A 28 0.89 -8.98 -6.90
C SER A 28 1.76 -7.86 -6.32
N ILE A 29 1.51 -7.51 -5.05
CA ILE A 29 2.25 -6.44 -4.38
C ILE A 29 3.77 -6.72 -4.33
N GLY A 30 4.15 -7.99 -4.23
CA GLY A 30 5.56 -8.40 -4.26
C GLY A 30 6.24 -8.09 -5.58
N ALA A 31 5.55 -8.27 -6.71
CA ALA A 31 6.12 -7.92 -8.01
C ALA A 31 6.32 -6.40 -8.14
N VAL A 32 5.37 -5.61 -7.64
CA VAL A 32 5.50 -4.13 -7.63
C VAL A 32 6.70 -3.70 -6.77
N PHE A 33 6.90 -4.33 -5.61
CA PHE A 33 8.04 -4.02 -4.73
C PHE A 33 9.38 -4.40 -5.36
N GLU A 34 9.44 -5.54 -6.03
CA GLU A 34 10.65 -5.97 -6.74
C GLU A 34 10.99 -5.01 -7.89
N LEU A 35 10.00 -4.63 -8.70
CA LEU A 35 10.17 -3.65 -9.78
C LEU A 35 10.70 -2.33 -9.22
N ALA A 36 10.06 -1.79 -8.17
CA ALA A 36 10.48 -0.55 -7.52
C ALA A 36 11.93 -0.62 -7.00
N THR A 37 12.32 -1.76 -6.41
CA THR A 37 13.69 -1.99 -5.94
C THR A 37 14.69 -1.98 -7.10
N LEU A 38 14.36 -2.64 -8.21
CA LEU A 38 15.23 -2.71 -9.39
C LEU A 38 15.40 -1.36 -10.11
N VAL A 39 14.39 -0.48 -10.07
CA VAL A 39 14.47 0.90 -10.62
C VAL A 39 14.99 1.93 -9.60
N GLY A 40 15.20 1.53 -8.34
CA GLY A 40 15.64 2.44 -7.28
C GLY A 40 14.58 3.43 -6.81
N VAL A 41 13.29 3.09 -6.94
CA VAL A 41 12.18 3.88 -6.38
C VAL A 41 11.97 3.48 -4.93
N PRO A 42 12.27 4.37 -3.95
CA PRO A 42 12.09 4.06 -2.55
C PRO A 42 10.61 4.10 -2.17
N LEU A 43 9.98 2.92 -2.06
CA LEU A 43 8.60 2.81 -1.56
C LEU A 43 8.51 3.05 -0.05
N PHE A 44 9.59 2.70 0.66
CA PHE A 44 9.73 2.90 2.10
C PHE A 44 11.09 3.56 2.35
N THR A 45 11.09 4.71 3.01
CA THR A 45 12.32 5.34 3.46
C THR A 45 12.76 4.72 4.77
N ALA A 46 13.91 4.03 4.77
CA ALA A 46 14.54 3.52 5.99
C ALA A 46 15.27 4.61 6.80
N ASP A 47 14.79 5.86 6.74
CA ASP A 47 15.30 6.91 7.60
C ASP A 47 14.80 6.65 9.02
N GLN A 48 15.59 5.87 9.76
CA GLN A 48 15.33 5.60 11.17
C GLN A 48 15.22 6.88 11.99
N SER A 49 15.85 7.99 11.56
CA SER A 49 15.72 9.27 12.25
C SER A 49 14.36 9.94 12.01
N ALA A 50 13.69 9.64 10.88
CA ALA A 50 12.34 10.09 10.58
C ALA A 50 11.24 9.18 11.19
N MET A 51 11.57 7.93 11.55
CA MET A 51 10.59 7.00 12.14
C MET A 51 9.86 7.53 13.38
N PRO A 52 10.54 8.17 14.36
CA PRO A 52 9.85 8.78 15.51
C PRO A 52 8.81 9.82 15.10
N LEU A 53 9.09 10.62 14.06
CA LEU A 53 8.15 11.63 13.55
C LEU A 53 6.92 10.99 12.92
N HIS A 54 7.10 9.94 12.12
CA HIS A 54 6.00 9.20 11.51
C HIS A 54 5.12 8.50 12.55
N ILE A 55 5.74 7.88 13.56
CA ILE A 55 5.02 7.27 14.70
C ILE A 55 4.20 8.33 15.43
N ALA A 56 4.81 9.46 15.81
CA ALA A 56 4.11 10.53 16.51
C ALA A 56 2.93 11.09 15.69
N SER A 57 3.07 11.21 14.36
CA SER A 57 1.99 11.63 13.48
C SER A 57 0.85 10.60 13.41
N ALA A 58 1.18 9.32 13.37
CA ALA A 58 0.20 8.24 13.40
C ALA A 58 -0.55 8.21 14.73
N GLU A 59 0.16 8.28 15.86
CA GLU A 59 -0.42 8.34 17.21
C GLU A 59 -1.34 9.55 17.38
N LYS A 60 -0.91 10.73 16.92
CA LYS A 60 -1.75 11.94 16.89
C LYS A 60 -3.05 11.69 16.12
N THR A 61 -2.96 11.11 14.93
CA THR A 61 -4.15 10.80 14.12
C THR A 61 -5.05 9.79 14.83
N LEU A 62 -4.49 8.72 15.36
CA LEU A 62 -5.22 7.68 16.11
C LEU A 62 -5.90 8.26 17.36
N SER A 63 -5.29 9.24 18.03
CA SER A 63 -5.90 9.92 19.18
C SER A 63 -7.18 10.70 18.84
N LEU A 64 -7.36 11.08 17.57
CA LEU A 64 -8.55 11.75 17.08
C LEU A 64 -9.65 10.76 16.67
N LEU A 65 -9.31 9.48 16.51
CA LEU A 65 -10.25 8.45 16.10
C LEU A 65 -10.95 7.81 17.30
N PRO A 66 -12.23 7.44 17.18
CA PRO A 66 -12.92 6.68 18.21
C PRO A 66 -12.27 5.31 18.40
N ARG A 67 -12.17 4.86 19.65
CA ARG A 67 -11.60 3.54 20.02
C ARG A 67 -12.25 2.36 19.28
N ALA A 68 -13.53 2.48 18.96
CA ALA A 68 -14.26 1.55 18.13
C ALA A 68 -15.41 2.31 17.45
N VAL A 69 -15.65 2.00 16.17
CA VAL A 69 -16.86 2.44 15.47
C VAL A 69 -17.85 1.29 15.52
N HIS A 70 -18.84 1.39 16.40
CA HIS A 70 -19.95 0.45 16.43
C HIS A 70 -21.09 0.99 15.57
N HIS A 71 -21.48 0.24 14.54
CA HIS A 71 -22.77 0.49 13.90
C HIS A 71 -23.87 0.13 14.90
N SER A 72 -24.72 1.10 15.23
CA SER A 72 -25.96 0.82 15.94
C SER A 72 -26.72 -0.28 15.17
N ARG A 73 -26.95 -1.41 15.84
CA ARG A 73 -27.96 -2.36 15.37
C ARG A 73 -29.29 -1.63 15.51
N LYS A 74 -29.92 -1.24 14.39
CA LYS A 74 -31.33 -0.84 14.39
C LYS A 74 -32.09 -1.96 15.08
N VAL A 75 -32.57 -1.72 16.30
CA VAL A 75 -33.61 -2.54 16.89
C VAL A 75 -34.84 -2.18 16.06
N VAL A 76 -35.16 -3.03 15.09
CA VAL A 76 -36.46 -2.96 14.43
C VAL A 76 -37.46 -3.29 15.53
N ASN A 77 -38.16 -2.26 16.02
CA ASN A 77 -39.31 -2.47 16.89
C ASN A 77 -40.48 -2.83 15.98
N ASP A 78 -40.66 -4.12 15.75
CA ASP A 78 -41.76 -4.67 14.97
C ASP A 78 -42.93 -4.92 15.93
N ASP A 79 -43.70 -3.86 16.19
CA ASP A 79 -44.96 -3.90 16.97
C ASP A 79 -46.18 -4.03 16.03
N PHE A 80 -45.99 -4.60 14.83
CA PHE A 80 -47.05 -4.89 13.84
C PHE A 80 -47.37 -6.38 13.77
#